data_AF-A0A957M5L0-F1
#
_entry.id   AF-A0A957M5L0-F1
#
_cell.length_a   1.000
_cell.length_b   1.000
_cell.length_c   1.000
_cell.angle_alpha   90.00
_cell.angle_beta   90.00
_cell.angle_gamma   90.00
#
_symmetry.space_group_name_H-M   'P 1'
#
loop_
_entity.id
_entity.type
_entity.pdbx_description
1 polymer ?
#
loop_
_entity_poly.entity_id
_entity_poly.type
_entity_poly.pdbx_seq_one_letter_code
_entity_poly.pdbx_strand_id
1 'polypeptide(L)'
;MDQLRPVKFDLDYVMYPEGSVLISMGNTRVLCNATVDESLPRWLQYSKQRQGWVTAEYAMLPRATEQRNQREIQYPRGRTQEIQRLIARSLRAAVDLTKLGDR
;
A
#
# COMPACT_ATOMS: atom_id res chain seq x y z
N MET A 1 17.70 -22.54 12.57
CA MET A 1 16.23 -22.49 12.79
C MET A 1 15.73 -21.33 11.94
N ASP A 2 15.70 -21.54 10.62
CA ASP A 2 15.56 -20.46 9.64
C ASP A 2 14.30 -20.64 8.78
N GLN A 3 13.30 -21.30 9.35
CA GLN A 3 12.06 -21.58 8.64
C GLN A 3 11.13 -20.38 8.71
N LEU A 4 10.72 -19.89 7.54
CA LEU A 4 9.68 -18.88 7.43
C LEU A 4 8.33 -19.43 7.90
N ARG A 5 7.49 -18.55 8.44
CA ARG A 5 6.08 -18.87 8.72
C ARG A 5 5.37 -19.24 7.41
N PRO A 6 4.32 -20.09 7.44
CA PRO A 6 3.54 -20.41 6.25
C PRO A 6 3.02 -19.15 5.56
N VAL A 7 3.22 -19.05 4.25
CA VAL A 7 2.77 -17.91 3.43
C VAL A 7 1.65 -18.35 2.49
N LYS A 8 0.58 -17.58 2.42
CA LYS A 8 -0.55 -17.80 1.51
C LYS A 8 -0.95 -16.47 0.85
N PHE A 9 -1.30 -16.54 -0.43
CA PHE A 9 -1.87 -15.44 -1.19
C PHE A 9 -3.26 -15.84 -1.66
N ASP A 10 -4.27 -15.08 -1.26
CA ASP A 10 -5.62 -15.16 -1.80
C ASP A 10 -5.80 -13.99 -2.77
N LEU A 11 -5.78 -14.29 -4.07
CA LEU A 11 -5.92 -13.31 -5.15
C LEU A 11 -7.40 -12.93 -5.34
N ASP A 12 -7.64 -11.77 -5.95
CA ASP A 12 -8.98 -11.24 -6.27
C ASP A 12 -9.91 -11.19 -5.04
N TYR A 13 -9.34 -10.89 -3.88
CA TYR A 13 -10.03 -10.99 -2.59
C TYR A 13 -11.17 -9.96 -2.45
N VAL A 14 -10.98 -8.75 -2.98
CA VAL A 14 -12.01 -7.71 -3.09
C VAL A 14 -12.31 -7.48 -4.55
N MET A 15 -13.61 -7.39 -4.88
CA MET A 15 -14.12 -7.29 -6.25
C MET A 15 -13.80 -5.98 -6.98
N TYR A 16 -13.72 -4.85 -6.26
CA TYR A 16 -13.71 -3.52 -6.88
C TYR A 16 -12.34 -2.99 -7.33
N PRO A 17 -11.25 -3.14 -6.58
CA PRO A 17 -9.93 -2.64 -7.00
C PRO A 17 -9.43 -3.39 -8.24
N GLU A 18 -8.65 -2.73 -9.10
CA GLU A 18 -8.02 -3.37 -10.26
C GLU A 18 -7.07 -4.51 -9.86
N GLY A 19 -6.51 -4.46 -8.65
CA GLY A 19 -5.81 -5.58 -8.05
C GLY A 19 -6.11 -5.72 -6.56
N SER A 20 -6.41 -6.92 -6.10
CA SER A 20 -6.67 -7.20 -4.68
C SER A 20 -6.03 -8.51 -4.25
N VAL A 21 -5.31 -8.49 -3.13
CA VAL A 21 -4.66 -9.68 -2.55
C VAL A 21 -4.77 -9.65 -1.04
N LEU A 22 -5.25 -10.74 -0.44
CA LEU A 22 -5.07 -11.00 0.99
C LEU A 22 -3.83 -11.88 1.18
N ILE A 23 -2.75 -11.30 1.71
CA ILE A 23 -1.54 -12.05 2.08
C ILE A 23 -1.63 -12.49 3.55
N SER A 24 -1.32 -13.76 3.80
CA SER A 24 -1.20 -14.33 5.14
C SER A 24 0.21 -14.88 5.37
N MET A 25 0.84 -14.50 6.48
CA MET A 25 2.14 -15.01 6.94
C MET A 25 1.99 -15.51 8.38
N GLY A 26 1.67 -16.80 8.55
CA GLY A 26 1.14 -17.33 9.80
C GLY A 26 -0.11 -16.57 10.24
N ASN A 27 -0.08 -15.95 11.43
CA ASN A 27 -1.21 -15.18 11.96
C ASN A 27 -1.28 -13.73 11.45
N THR A 28 -0.23 -13.23 10.79
CA THR A 28 -0.23 -11.88 10.20
C THR A 28 -1.04 -11.93 8.91
N ARG A 29 -2.09 -11.13 8.81
CA ARG A 29 -2.90 -10.98 7.59
C ARG A 29 -2.94 -9.52 7.17
N VAL A 30 -2.72 -9.26 5.89
CA VAL A 30 -2.75 -7.91 5.31
C VAL A 30 -3.54 -7.96 4.01
N LEU A 31 -4.54 -7.08 3.90
CA LEU A 31 -5.25 -6.85 2.65
C LEU A 31 -4.54 -5.75 1.88
N CYS A 32 -4.09 -6.07 0.67
CA CYS A 32 -3.43 -5.17 -0.24
C CYS A 32 -4.35 -4.93 -1.45
N ASN A 33 -4.76 -3.69 -1.65
CA ASN A 33 -5.53 -3.28 -2.82
C ASN A 33 -4.71 -2.27 -3.63
N ALA A 34 -4.71 -2.44 -4.95
CA ALA A 34 -4.16 -1.50 -5.92
C ALA A 34 -5.32 -0.86 -6.67
N THR A 35 -5.30 0.47 -6.75
CA THR A 35 -6.28 1.26 -7.49
C THR A 35 -5.57 2.13 -8.50
N VAL A 36 -6.12 2.21 -9.72
CA VAL A 36 -5.66 3.13 -10.74
C VAL A 36 -6.49 4.41 -10.68
N ASP A 37 -5.80 5.54 -10.55
CA ASP A 37 -6.38 6.87 -10.63
C ASP A 37 -5.74 7.57 -11.85
N GLU A 38 -6.57 8.16 -12.71
CA GLU A 38 -6.14 8.91 -13.91
C GLU A 38 -5.65 10.33 -13.56
N SER A 39 -5.44 10.62 -12.27
CA SER A 39 -4.91 11.88 -11.79
C SER A 39 -3.55 11.74 -11.10
N LEU A 40 -2.61 12.58 -11.53
CA LEU A 40 -1.32 12.70 -10.87
C LEU A 40 -1.38 13.62 -9.65
N PRO A 41 -0.44 13.52 -8.69
CA PRO A 41 -0.30 14.53 -7.64
C PRO A 41 -0.08 15.93 -8.21
N ARG A 42 -0.69 16.97 -7.62
CA ARG A 42 -0.61 18.36 -8.12
C ARG A 42 0.82 18.83 -8.39
N TRP A 43 1.76 18.56 -7.49
CA TRP A 43 3.16 18.96 -7.66
C TRP A 43 3.85 18.26 -8.86
N LEU A 44 3.38 17.08 -9.26
CA LEU A 44 3.89 16.32 -10.40
C LEU A 44 3.19 16.73 -11.71
N GLN A 45 1.89 17.06 -11.66
CA GLN A 45 1.14 17.56 -12.82
C GLN A 45 1.81 18.80 -13.46
N TYR A 46 2.33 19.71 -12.64
CA TYR A 46 3.02 20.93 -13.09
C TYR A 46 4.54 20.75 -13.26
N SER A 47 5.06 19.54 -13.08
CA SER A 47 6.47 19.23 -13.29
C SER A 47 6.79 19.11 -14.77
N LYS A 48 8.00 19.51 -15.17
CA LYS A 48 8.50 19.31 -16.55
C LYS A 48 8.68 17.82 -16.89
N GLN A 49 8.88 16.98 -15.87
CA GLN A 49 9.01 15.53 -16.02
C GLN A 49 7.70 14.88 -15.60
N ARG A 50 6.77 14.78 -16.54
CA ARG A 50 5.52 14.04 -16.36
C ARG A 50 5.82 12.54 -16.44
N GLN A 51 5.46 11.82 -15.38
CA GLN A 51 5.59 10.38 -15.27
C GLN A 51 4.51 9.87 -14.31
N GLY A 52 4.30 8.57 -14.28
CA GLY A 52 3.34 7.96 -13.39
C GLY A 52 3.78 8.07 -11.95
N TRP A 53 2.85 7.87 -11.03
CA TRP A 53 3.15 7.95 -9.61
C TRP A 53 2.50 6.83 -8.83
N VAL A 54 3.28 6.26 -7.91
CA VAL A 54 2.78 5.27 -6.96
C VAL A 54 2.84 5.86 -5.56
N THR A 55 1.72 5.85 -4.87
CA THR A 55 1.60 6.15 -3.44
C THR A 55 1.06 4.94 -2.69
N ALA A 56 1.06 4.99 -1.36
CA ALA A 56 0.52 3.92 -0.55
C ALA A 56 -0.12 4.45 0.72
N GLU A 57 -1.24 3.86 1.08
CA GLU A 57 -1.88 4.03 2.38
C GLU A 57 -1.75 2.74 3.18
N TYR A 58 -1.51 2.90 4.48
CA TYR A 58 -1.44 1.82 5.43
C TYR A 58 -2.29 2.20 6.64
N ALA A 59 -3.08 1.25 7.11
CA ALA A 59 -3.86 1.38 8.34
C ALA A 59 -3.94 0.02 9.03
N MET A 60 -3.92 0.05 10.36
CA MET A 60 -4.14 -1.13 11.18
C MET A 60 -5.56 -1.09 11.76
N LEU A 61 -6.33 -2.17 11.57
CA LEU A 61 -7.64 -2.27 12.22
C LEU A 61 -7.48 -2.21 13.75
N PRO A 62 -8.40 -1.56 14.50
CA PRO A 62 -8.30 -1.40 15.95
C PRO A 62 -8.04 -2.68 16.74
N ARG A 63 -8.45 -3.84 16.21
CA ARG A 63 -8.28 -5.16 16.85
C ARG A 63 -7.38 -6.13 16.07
N ALA A 64 -6.44 -5.60 15.29
CA ALA A 64 -5.44 -6.42 14.61
C ALA A 64 -4.32 -6.91 15.56
N THR A 65 -4.19 -6.31 16.75
CA THR A 65 -3.25 -6.71 17.81
C THR A 65 -3.99 -7.23 19.04
N GLU A 66 -3.26 -7.90 19.93
CA GLU A 66 -3.79 -8.46 21.18
C GLU A 66 -4.48 -7.40 22.06
N GLN A 67 -3.92 -6.19 22.12
CA GLN A 67 -4.54 -5.02 22.72
C GLN A 67 -5.20 -4.15 21.64
N ARG A 68 -6.32 -3.51 21.98
CA ARG A 68 -7.06 -2.68 21.04
C ARG A 68 -6.32 -1.36 20.84
N ASN A 69 -6.00 -1.04 19.59
CA ASN A 69 -5.48 0.27 19.20
C ASN A 69 -6.62 1.25 18.93
N GLN A 70 -6.41 2.51 19.27
CA GLN A 70 -7.34 3.57 18.88
C GLN A 70 -7.27 3.79 17.37
N ARG A 71 -8.42 3.95 16.72
CA ARG A 71 -8.48 4.26 15.29
C ARG A 71 -7.87 5.64 15.03
N GLU A 72 -7.01 5.73 14.02
CA GLU A 72 -6.45 7.00 13.54
C GLU A 72 -7.47 7.66 12.61
N ILE A 73 -8.25 8.61 13.12
CA ILE A 73 -9.36 9.24 12.38
C ILE A 73 -8.93 10.53 11.68
N GLN A 74 -8.08 11.33 12.33
CA GLN A 74 -7.68 12.64 11.80
C GLN A 74 -6.38 12.57 11.02
N TYR A 75 -5.29 12.17 11.69
CA TYR A 75 -3.96 12.12 11.09
C TYR A 75 -3.25 10.81 11.41
N PRO A 76 -2.52 10.24 10.44
CA PRO A 76 -1.72 9.04 10.68
C PRO A 76 -0.63 9.35 11.71
N ARG A 77 -0.42 8.45 12.66
CA ARG A 77 0.69 8.57 13.64
C ARG A 77 2.03 8.34 12.97
N GLY A 78 3.14 8.66 13.66
CA GLY A 78 4.50 8.56 13.12
C GLY A 78 4.82 7.21 12.47
N ARG A 79 4.49 6.10 13.14
CA ARG A 79 4.67 4.74 12.61
C ARG A 79 3.87 4.50 11.33
N THR A 80 2.60 4.92 11.28
CA THR A 80 1.75 4.79 10.11
C THR A 80 2.34 5.55 8.92
N GLN A 81 2.76 6.80 9.13
CA GLN A 81 3.41 7.61 8.09
C GLN A 81 4.72 6.98 7.60
N GLU A 82 5.52 6.44 8.50
CA GLU A 82 6.78 5.78 8.15
C GLU A 82 6.55 4.56 7.26
N ILE A 83 5.61 3.69 7.64
CA ILE A 83 5.24 2.50 6.87
C ILE A 83 4.66 2.88 5.51
N GLN A 84 3.77 3.87 5.44
CA GLN A 84 3.24 4.40 4.17
C GLN A 84 4.36 4.85 3.24
N ARG A 85 5.30 5.65 3.74
CA ARG A 85 6.46 6.11 2.97
C ARG A 85 7.36 4.96 2.54
N LEU A 86 7.57 3.97 3.41
CA LEU A 86 8.36 2.78 3.10
C LEU A 86 7.75 1.97 1.94
N ILE A 87 6.46 1.65 2.03
CA ILE A 87 5.75 0.90 0.99
C ILE A 87 5.82 1.66 -0.33
N ALA A 88 5.47 2.96 -0.32
CA ALA A 88 5.43 3.77 -1.53
C ALA A 88 6.84 3.91 -2.17
N ARG A 89 7.90 4.09 -1.37
CA ARG A 89 9.28 4.11 -1.91
C ARG A 89 9.68 2.77 -2.50
N SER A 90 9.33 1.67 -1.85
CA SER A 90 9.69 0.32 -2.31
C SER A 90 9.02 -0.01 -3.64
N LEU A 91 7.73 0.33 -3.79
CA LEU A 91 7.00 0.11 -5.05
C LEU A 91 7.53 0.99 -6.19
N ARG A 92 7.81 2.28 -5.92
CA ARG A 92 8.39 3.17 -6.94
C ARG A 92 9.77 2.70 -7.41
N ALA A 93 10.55 2.04 -6.56
CA ALA A 93 11.83 1.46 -6.96
C ALA A 93 11.68 0.20 -7.83
N ALA A 94 10.54 -0.48 -7.75
CA ALA A 94 10.26 -1.72 -8.47
C ALA A 94 9.49 -1.51 -9.78
N VAL A 95 9.04 -0.29 -10.08
CA VAL A 95 8.20 0.04 -11.24
C VAL A 95 8.85 1.12 -12.10
N ASP A 96 8.78 0.96 -13.42
CA ASP A 96 9.16 2.00 -14.38
C ASP A 96 8.07 3.08 -14.47
N LEU A 97 8.24 4.17 -13.72
CA LEU A 97 7.28 5.26 -13.67
C LEU A 97 7.10 6.00 -15.01
N THR A 98 8.10 5.94 -15.90
CA THR A 98 7.97 6.58 -17.22
C THR A 98 7.01 5.77 -18.10
N LYS A 99 7.08 4.45 -18.02
CA LYS A 99 6.16 3.56 -18.75
C LYS A 99 4.77 3.48 -18.14
N LEU A 100 4.62 3.80 -16.86
CA LEU A 100 3.33 3.85 -16.19
C LEU A 100 2.41 4.93 -16.79
N GLY A 101 2.98 5.97 -17.43
CA GLY A 101 2.23 7.01 -18.13
C GLY A 101 1.94 8.24 -17.26
N ASP A 102 1.46 9.32 -17.86
CA ASP A 102 1.27 10.62 -17.22
C ASP A 102 -0.17 10.93 -16.80
N ARG A 103 -0.93 9.86 -16.58
CA ARG A 103 -2.33 9.84 -16.18
C ARG A 103 -2.44 9.07 -14.88
#